data_AF-R7ENS6-F1
#
_entry.id   AF-R7ENS6-F1
#
_cell.length_a   1.000
_cell.length_b   1.000
_cell.length_c   1.000
_cell.angle_alpha   90.00
_cell.angle_beta   90.00
_cell.angle_gamma   90.00
#
_symmetry.space_group_name_H-M   'P 1'
#
loop_
_entity.id
_entity.type
_entity.pdbx_description
1 polymer ?
#
loop_
_entity_poly.entity_id
_entity_poly.type
_entity_poly.pdbx_seq_one_letter_code
_entity_poly.pdbx_strand_id
1 'polypeptide(L)'
;MSVLLAGTLCGIAGGIPARIAEKKSGNAAAPLPAIRKPEPSALPDSVTAAALSTLNVCAYVAFFSCVVGCISCIISRFSPSRTTEAVIYSLFEVTSGAAASSAVRPTGVGILLCTAAAGWSGLSVHMQIFSVCSSAKNARPRLGGYLISKAVQAPLSALIMLAAMKLFPSLAQSAAPTGTFTPHGTGMTAFSVAVLILFLSALAAAVITKLAKRKQVKEKA
;
A
#
# COMPACT_ATOMS: atom_id res chain seq x y z
N MET A 1 6.69 -7.08 -14.74
CA MET A 1 8.09 -6.74 -15.11
C MET A 1 8.40 -5.25 -15.01
N SER A 2 7.60 -4.35 -15.61
CA SER A 2 7.82 -2.89 -15.54
C SER A 2 7.90 -2.34 -14.11
N VAL A 3 6.99 -2.76 -13.22
CA VAL A 3 6.95 -2.33 -11.82
C VAL A 3 8.21 -2.76 -11.04
N LEU A 4 8.68 -3.99 -11.28
CA LEU A 4 9.90 -4.52 -10.66
C LEU A 4 11.11 -3.74 -11.15
N LEU A 5 11.22 -3.51 -12.46
CA LEU A 5 12.32 -2.72 -13.04
C LEU A 5 12.35 -1.31 -12.46
N ALA A 6 11.20 -0.60 -12.45
CA ALA A 6 11.10 0.72 -11.82
C ALA A 6 11.49 0.71 -10.34
N GLY A 7 11.04 -0.31 -9.60
CA GLY A 7 11.38 -0.48 -8.18
C GLY A 7 12.87 -0.68 -7.95
N THR A 8 13.51 -1.51 -8.77
CA THR A 8 14.97 -1.72 -8.71
C THR A 8 15.74 -0.44 -9.02
N LEU A 9 15.32 0.32 -10.05
CA LEU A 9 15.94 1.60 -10.41
C LEU A 9 15.80 2.64 -9.28
N CYS A 10 14.60 2.80 -8.71
CA CYS A 10 14.39 3.69 -7.58
C CYS A 10 15.18 3.25 -6.34
N GLY A 11 15.26 1.95 -6.07
CA GLY A 11 16.02 1.39 -4.96
C GLY A 11 17.53 1.59 -5.09
N ILE A 12 18.08 1.43 -6.30
CA ILE A 12 19.50 1.68 -6.60
C ILE A 12 19.81 3.18 -6.49
N ALA A 13 18.99 4.02 -7.13
CA ALA A 13 19.19 5.47 -7.14
C ALA A 13 19.11 6.10 -5.74
N GLY A 14 18.21 5.61 -4.87
CA GLY A 14 18.12 6.08 -3.49
C GLY A 14 19.08 5.39 -2.51
N GLY A 15 19.33 4.10 -2.72
CA GLY A 15 20.10 3.27 -1.79
C GLY A 15 21.61 3.44 -1.88
N ILE A 16 22.17 3.66 -3.07
CA ILE A 16 23.62 3.82 -3.26
C ILE A 16 24.13 5.12 -2.61
N PRO A 17 23.53 6.30 -2.85
CA PRO A 17 23.97 7.54 -2.23
C PRO A 17 23.84 7.53 -0.71
N ALA A 18 22.76 6.94 -0.17
CA ALA A 18 22.55 6.80 1.27
C ALA A 18 23.63 5.94 1.93
N ARG A 19 24.00 4.82 1.31
CA ARG A 19 25.09 3.94 1.79
C ARG A 19 26.45 4.61 1.71
N ILE A 20 26.70 5.40 0.66
CA ILE A 20 27.95 6.16 0.51
C ILE A 20 28.02 7.27 1.56
N ALA A 21 26.91 7.95 1.85
CA ALA A 21 26.82 8.97 2.89
C ALA A 21 27.02 8.38 4.30
N GLU A 22 26.42 7.22 4.62
CA GLU A 22 26.67 6.50 5.87
C GLU A 22 28.14 6.08 6.01
N LYS A 23 28.75 5.58 4.92
CA LYS A 23 30.18 5.22 4.90
C LYS A 23 31.09 6.44 5.10
N LYS A 24 30.73 7.61 4.54
CA LYS A 24 31.48 8.86 4.70
C LYS A 24 31.28 9.50 6.09
N SER A 25 30.15 9.24 6.74
CA SER A 25 29.84 9.69 8.11
C SER A 25 30.64 8.93 9.19
N GLY A 26 31.43 7.92 8.83
CA GLY A 26 32.20 7.13 9.80
C GLY A 26 31.35 6.32 10.77
N ASN A 27 30.05 6.18 10.51
CA ASN A 27 29.15 5.40 11.34
C ASN A 27 29.42 3.92 11.03
N ALA A 28 30.34 3.31 11.78
CA ALA A 28 30.69 1.90 11.63
C ALA A 28 29.40 1.07 11.67
N ALA A 29 29.24 0.18 10.68
CA ALA A 29 28.13 -0.75 10.65
C ALA A 29 28.05 -1.45 12.01
N ALA A 30 26.89 -1.36 12.66
CA ALA A 30 26.69 -2.00 13.95
C ALA A 30 27.13 -3.47 13.84
N PRO A 31 27.90 -4.00 14.81
CA PRO A 31 28.37 -5.38 14.78
C PRO A 31 27.19 -6.30 14.49
N LEU A 32 27.35 -7.23 13.54
CA LEU A 32 26.33 -8.22 13.23
C LEU A 32 25.92 -8.90 14.55
N PRO A 33 24.61 -8.98 14.86
CA PRO A 33 24.18 -9.61 16.10
C PRO A 33 24.72 -11.04 16.13
N ALA A 34 25.38 -11.40 17.23
CA ALA A 34 25.88 -12.76 17.43
C ALA A 34 24.76 -13.77 17.17
N ILE A 35 25.08 -14.84 16.45
CA ILE A 35 24.15 -15.95 16.16
C ILE A 35 23.63 -16.47 17.51
N ARG A 36 22.39 -16.13 17.85
CA ARG A 36 21.71 -16.67 19.03
C ARG A 36 21.28 -18.09 18.73
N LYS A 37 21.47 -19.00 19.69
CA LYS A 37 20.90 -20.35 19.61
C LYS A 37 19.36 -20.23 19.54
N PRO A 38 18.67 -21.10 18.79
CA PRO A 38 17.22 -21.08 18.74
C PRO A 38 16.67 -21.38 20.14
N GLU A 39 15.96 -20.40 20.72
CA GLU A 39 15.22 -20.61 21.96
C GLU A 39 14.04 -21.55 21.68
N PRO A 40 13.63 -22.42 22.63
CA PRO A 40 12.51 -23.35 22.44
C PRO A 40 11.18 -22.65 22.05
N SER A 41 11.00 -21.38 22.41
CA SER A 41 9.83 -20.57 22.03
C SER A 41 9.90 -19.99 20.61
N ALA A 42 11.03 -20.10 19.92
CA ALA A 42 11.23 -19.43 18.62
C ALA A 42 10.22 -19.89 17.56
N LEU A 43 9.84 -21.17 17.56
CA LEU A 43 8.82 -21.70 16.65
C LEU A 43 7.42 -21.15 16.95
N PRO A 44 6.86 -21.33 18.17
CA PRO A 44 5.52 -20.78 18.46
C PRO A 44 5.46 -19.26 18.36
N ASP A 45 6.54 -18.54 18.72
CA ASP A 45 6.64 -17.09 18.56
C ASP A 45 6.61 -16.69 17.08
N SER A 46 7.32 -17.42 16.22
CA SER A 46 7.32 -17.18 14.77
C SER A 46 5.96 -17.45 14.13
N VAL A 47 5.28 -18.53 14.53
CA VAL A 47 3.93 -18.86 14.05
C VAL A 47 2.94 -17.77 14.48
N THR A 48 3.01 -17.34 15.74
CA THR A 48 2.16 -16.25 16.27
C THR A 48 2.42 -14.94 15.53
N ALA A 49 3.69 -14.59 15.32
CA ALA A 49 4.06 -13.39 14.57
C ALA A 49 3.56 -13.43 13.12
N ALA A 50 3.66 -14.59 12.45
CA ALA A 50 3.13 -14.77 11.10
C ALA A 50 1.61 -14.65 11.05
N ALA A 51 0.89 -15.23 12.01
CA ALA A 51 -0.55 -15.14 12.13
C ALA A 51 -1.00 -13.68 12.35
N LEU A 52 -0.36 -12.96 13.28
CA LEU A 52 -0.63 -11.54 13.53
C LEU A 52 -0.33 -10.66 12.32
N SER A 53 0.77 -10.92 11.61
CA SER A 53 1.10 -10.19 10.37
C SER A 53 0.03 -10.42 9.31
N THR A 54 -0.43 -11.66 9.14
CA THR A 54 -1.47 -12.01 8.16
C THR A 54 -2.79 -11.34 8.51
N LEU A 55 -3.21 -11.39 9.78
CA LEU A 55 -4.41 -10.70 10.26
C LEU A 55 -4.33 -9.19 10.03
N ASN A 56 -3.17 -8.58 10.27
CA ASN A 56 -2.97 -7.16 10.00
C ASN A 56 -3.14 -6.84 8.51
N VAL A 57 -2.53 -7.63 7.61
CA VAL A 57 -2.69 -7.47 6.15
C VAL A 57 -4.18 -7.55 5.79
N CYS A 58 -4.87 -8.60 6.24
CA CYS A 58 -6.30 -8.79 5.99
C CYS A 58 -7.15 -7.62 6.51
N ALA A 59 -6.87 -7.16 7.73
CA ALA A 59 -7.60 -6.05 8.35
C ALA A 59 -7.41 -4.74 7.57
N TYR A 60 -6.19 -4.42 7.15
CA TYR A 60 -5.93 -3.23 6.34
C TYR A 60 -6.60 -3.33 4.96
N VAL A 61 -6.50 -4.47 4.28
CA VAL A 61 -7.14 -4.65 2.96
C VAL A 61 -8.66 -4.54 3.08
N ALA A 62 -9.28 -5.21 4.06
CA ALA A 62 -10.73 -5.14 4.28
C ALA A 62 -11.18 -3.72 4.62
N PHE A 63 -10.47 -3.04 5.53
CA PHE A 63 -10.75 -1.66 5.89
C PHE A 63 -10.69 -0.73 4.68
N PHE A 64 -9.60 -0.76 3.92
CA PHE A 64 -9.45 0.11 2.76
C PHE A 64 -10.42 -0.24 1.62
N SER A 65 -10.82 -1.50 1.48
CA SER A 65 -11.90 -1.90 0.57
C SER A 65 -13.23 -1.26 0.96
N CYS A 66 -13.56 -1.23 2.25
CA CYS A 66 -14.74 -0.52 2.75
C CYS A 66 -14.64 0.99 2.52
N VAL A 67 -13.46 1.60 2.77
CA VAL A 67 -13.21 3.02 2.49
C VAL A 67 -13.43 3.33 1.01
N VAL A 68 -12.86 2.53 0.12
CA VAL A 68 -13.06 2.67 -1.33
C VAL A 68 -14.54 2.57 -1.66
N GLY A 69 -15.28 1.59 -1.11
CA GLY A 69 -16.72 1.47 -1.32
C GLY A 69 -17.53 2.69 -0.85
N CYS A 70 -17.17 3.29 0.30
CA CYS A 70 -17.79 4.54 0.75
C CYS A 70 -17.47 5.70 -0.19
N ILE A 71 -16.21 5.81 -0.63
CA ILE A 71 -15.78 6.80 -1.61
C ILE A 71 -16.54 6.60 -2.93
N SER A 72 -16.73 5.36 -3.40
CA SER A 72 -17.55 5.04 -4.58
C SER A 72 -18.96 5.60 -4.46
N CYS A 73 -19.61 5.40 -3.30
CA CYS A 73 -20.96 5.91 -3.06
C CYS A 73 -21.02 7.44 -3.15
N ILE A 74 -20.06 8.14 -2.52
CA ILE A 74 -20.00 9.60 -2.54
C ILE A 74 -19.73 10.12 -3.95
N ILE A 75 -18.68 9.61 -4.60
CA ILE A 75 -18.27 10.13 -5.90
C ILE A 75 -19.28 9.76 -6.98
N SER A 76 -20.00 8.64 -6.89
CA SER A 76 -21.06 8.27 -7.84
C SER A 76 -22.12 9.38 -8.01
N ARG A 77 -22.33 10.21 -6.98
CA ARG A 77 -23.25 11.36 -7.04
C ARG A 77 -22.78 12.46 -8.00
N PHE A 78 -21.47 12.53 -8.25
CA PHE A 78 -20.85 13.51 -9.13
C PHE A 78 -20.54 12.96 -10.53
N SER A 79 -20.90 11.70 -10.82
CA SER A 79 -20.67 11.04 -12.12
C SER A 79 -19.24 11.21 -12.68
N PRO A 80 -18.20 10.76 -11.94
CA PRO A 80 -16.81 10.94 -12.31
C PRO A 80 -16.48 10.16 -13.59
N SER A 81 -15.41 10.58 -14.27
CA SER A 81 -14.83 9.74 -15.33
C SER A 81 -14.30 8.42 -14.74
N ARG A 82 -14.36 7.33 -15.51
CA ARG A 82 -13.80 6.02 -15.11
C ARG A 82 -12.31 6.08 -14.79
N THR A 83 -11.58 6.94 -15.48
CA THR A 83 -10.16 7.23 -15.22
C THR A 83 -9.96 7.80 -13.82
N THR A 84 -10.79 8.78 -13.44
CA THR A 84 -10.73 9.41 -12.11
C THR A 84 -11.06 8.40 -11.00
N GLU A 85 -12.09 7.58 -11.22
CA GLU A 85 -12.48 6.50 -10.32
C GLU A 85 -11.32 5.52 -10.08
N ALA A 86 -10.69 5.05 -11.16
CA ALA A 86 -9.55 4.14 -11.10
C ALA A 86 -8.34 4.74 -10.36
N VAL A 87 -8.01 6.01 -10.60
CA VAL A 87 -6.91 6.69 -9.89
C VAL A 87 -7.20 6.79 -8.40
N ILE A 88 -8.41 7.23 -8.03
CA ILE A 88 -8.78 7.39 -6.62
C ILE A 88 -8.74 6.04 -5.91
N TYR A 89 -9.30 4.99 -6.49
CA TYR A 89 -9.30 3.67 -5.85
C TYR A 89 -7.88 3.14 -5.70
N SER A 90 -7.05 3.29 -6.74
CA SER A 90 -5.65 2.87 -6.73
C SER A 90 -4.81 3.56 -5.65
N LEU A 91 -5.13 4.80 -5.27
CA LEU A 91 -4.43 5.50 -4.20
C LEU A 91 -4.65 4.83 -2.84
N PHE A 92 -5.85 4.32 -2.59
CA PHE A 92 -6.21 3.70 -1.31
C PHE A 92 -5.92 2.21 -1.27
N GLU A 93 -6.32 1.48 -2.32
CA GLU A 93 -6.32 0.03 -2.35
C GLU A 93 -6.10 -0.47 -3.78
N VAL A 94 -5.03 -1.23 -3.98
CA VAL A 94 -4.54 -1.61 -5.31
C VAL A 94 -5.48 -2.56 -6.04
N THR A 95 -6.22 -3.42 -5.35
CA THR A 95 -7.12 -4.43 -5.95
C THR A 95 -8.32 -3.77 -6.63
N SER A 96 -8.99 -2.88 -5.89
CA SER A 96 -10.12 -2.07 -6.36
C SER A 96 -9.68 -1.10 -7.46
N GLY A 97 -8.48 -0.53 -7.31
CA GLY A 97 -7.85 0.29 -8.34
C GLY A 97 -7.57 -0.46 -9.64
N ALA A 98 -7.06 -1.69 -9.56
CA ALA A 98 -6.82 -2.55 -10.72
C ALA A 98 -8.14 -2.95 -11.40
N ALA A 99 -9.16 -3.32 -10.62
CA ALA A 99 -10.49 -3.63 -11.13
C ALA A 99 -11.10 -2.44 -11.88
N ALA A 100 -11.08 -1.24 -11.29
CA ALA A 100 -11.55 -0.02 -11.94
C ALA A 100 -10.72 0.33 -13.19
N SER A 101 -9.40 0.15 -13.14
CA SER A 101 -8.51 0.38 -14.29
C SER A 101 -8.82 -0.54 -15.47
N SER A 102 -9.24 -1.78 -15.21
CA SER A 102 -9.62 -2.74 -16.27
C SER A 102 -10.86 -2.29 -17.07
N ALA A 103 -11.73 -1.48 -16.44
CA ALA A 103 -12.93 -0.94 -17.07
C ALA A 103 -12.69 0.36 -17.86
N VAL A 104 -11.48 0.95 -17.78
CA VAL A 104 -11.14 2.19 -18.48
C VAL A 104 -10.90 1.92 -19.97
N ARG A 105 -11.49 2.78 -20.81
CA ARG A 105 -11.24 2.81 -22.26
C ARG A 105 -10.64 4.16 -22.66
N PRO A 106 -9.66 4.19 -23.58
CA PRO A 106 -9.05 3.06 -24.30
C PRO A 106 -8.24 2.10 -23.40
N THR A 107 -8.15 0.82 -23.76
CA THR A 107 -7.52 -0.25 -22.96
C THR A 107 -6.07 0.08 -22.56
N GLY A 108 -5.31 0.74 -23.44
CA GLY A 108 -3.94 1.17 -23.15
C GLY A 108 -3.88 2.09 -21.93
N VAL A 109 -4.86 2.97 -21.73
CA VAL A 109 -4.95 3.83 -20.54
C VAL A 109 -5.21 2.99 -19.30
N GLY A 110 -6.11 2.02 -19.38
CA GLY A 110 -6.38 1.07 -18.28
C GLY A 110 -5.14 0.27 -17.86
N ILE A 111 -4.34 -0.21 -18.82
CA ILE A 111 -3.08 -0.93 -18.54
C ILE A 111 -2.08 -0.01 -17.83
N LEU A 112 -1.95 1.24 -18.26
CA LEU A 112 -1.06 2.22 -17.63
C LEU A 112 -1.51 2.55 -16.20
N LEU A 113 -2.81 2.78 -15.99
CA LEU A 113 -3.37 3.04 -14.66
C LEU A 113 -3.18 1.85 -13.72
N CYS A 114 -3.45 0.63 -14.18
CA CYS A 114 -3.21 -0.58 -13.40
C CYS A 114 -1.72 -0.75 -13.06
N THR A 115 -0.83 -0.42 -13.99
CA THR A 115 0.62 -0.47 -13.77
C THR A 115 1.07 0.58 -12.75
N ALA A 116 0.55 1.81 -12.85
CA ALA A 116 0.82 2.88 -11.90
C ALA A 116 0.29 2.51 -10.50
N ALA A 117 -0.92 1.95 -10.43
CA ALA A 117 -1.53 1.45 -9.20
C ALA A 117 -0.66 0.38 -8.53
N ALA A 118 -0.15 -0.57 -9.30
CA ALA A 118 0.79 -1.59 -8.81
C ALA A 118 2.11 -0.99 -8.31
N GLY A 119 2.65 0.01 -9.02
CA GLY A 119 3.85 0.76 -8.61
C GLY A 119 3.68 1.50 -7.29
N TRP A 120 2.53 2.14 -7.08
CA TRP A 120 2.15 2.79 -5.83
C TRP A 120 1.89 1.78 -4.70
N SER A 121 1.16 0.71 -5.00
CA SER A 121 0.73 -0.37 -4.10
C SER A 121 -0.41 -0.03 -3.13
N GLY A 122 -0.85 1.22 -3.06
CA GLY A 122 -2.01 1.65 -2.26
C GLY A 122 -1.67 2.02 -0.82
N LEU A 123 -2.46 2.94 -0.25
CA LEU A 123 -2.33 3.40 1.13
C LEU A 123 -2.47 2.25 2.14
N SER A 124 -3.27 1.23 1.81
CA SER A 124 -3.40 0.01 2.61
C SER A 124 -2.05 -0.66 2.86
N VAL A 125 -1.24 -0.82 1.81
CA VAL A 125 0.08 -1.46 1.90
C VAL A 125 1.10 -0.54 2.60
N HIS A 126 1.01 0.77 2.37
CA HIS A 126 1.84 1.72 3.11
C HIS A 126 1.59 1.63 4.62
N MET A 127 0.33 1.61 5.05
CA MET A 127 0.00 1.49 6.47
C MET A 127 0.41 0.13 7.07
N GLN A 128 0.32 -0.96 6.31
CA GLN A 128 0.82 -2.27 6.75
C GLN A 128 2.32 -2.21 7.06
N ILE A 129 3.11 -1.64 6.15
CA ILE A 129 4.57 -1.47 6.32
C ILE A 129 4.85 -0.53 7.49
N PHE A 130 4.06 0.53 7.65
CA PHE A 130 4.25 1.49 8.74
C PHE A 130 3.97 0.86 10.10
N SER A 131 2.94 0.03 10.20
CA SER A 131 2.60 -0.69 11.43
C SER A 131 3.78 -1.56 11.88
N VAL A 132 4.36 -2.34 10.97
CA VAL A 132 5.53 -3.19 11.24
C VAL A 132 6.78 -2.37 11.57
N CYS A 133 7.05 -1.32 10.80
CA CYS A 133 8.26 -0.51 10.97
C CYS A 133 8.21 0.46 12.16
N SER A 134 7.02 0.83 12.66
CA SER A 134 6.86 1.81 13.74
C SER A 134 7.54 1.39 15.05
N SER A 135 7.80 0.10 15.24
CA SER A 135 8.49 -0.47 16.40
C SER A 135 10.02 -0.26 16.38
N ALA A 136 10.61 0.20 15.27
CA ALA A 136 12.06 0.41 15.17
C ALA A 136 12.48 1.81 15.66
N LYS A 137 13.47 1.88 16.56
CA LYS A 137 13.99 3.13 17.18
C LYS A 137 14.38 4.24 16.18
N ASN A 138 14.68 3.91 14.92
CA ASN A 138 15.09 4.85 13.85
C ASN A 138 14.15 4.85 12.61
N ALA A 139 12.87 4.51 12.77
CA ALA A 139 11.96 4.24 11.65
C ALA A 139 11.57 5.46 10.79
N ARG A 140 11.48 6.67 11.36
CA ARG A 140 10.84 7.83 10.70
C ARG A 140 11.54 8.34 9.43
N PRO A 141 12.87 8.51 9.37
CA PRO A 141 13.54 8.98 8.14
C PRO A 141 13.43 7.98 6.98
N ARG A 142 13.40 6.68 7.29
CA ARG A 142 13.32 5.59 6.29
C ARG A 142 11.94 5.50 5.62
N LEU A 143 10.91 5.92 6.35
CA LEU A 143 9.52 5.80 5.93
C LEU A 143 9.11 6.87 4.90
N GLY A 144 9.59 8.10 5.10
CA GLY A 144 9.41 9.19 4.13
C GLY A 144 10.12 8.91 2.81
N GLY A 145 11.37 8.45 2.86
CA GLY A 145 12.11 8.01 1.68
C GLY A 145 11.42 6.85 0.94
N TYR A 146 10.83 5.90 1.68
CA TYR A 146 10.01 4.85 1.10
C TYR A 146 8.79 5.39 0.34
N LEU A 147 8.00 6.29 0.95
CA LEU A 147 6.85 6.90 0.27
C LEU A 147 7.26 7.68 -0.99
N ILE A 148 8.33 8.46 -0.91
CA ILE A 148 8.84 9.20 -2.07
C ILE A 148 9.27 8.23 -3.16
N SER A 149 9.98 7.15 -2.80
CA SER A 149 10.39 6.14 -3.77
C SER A 149 9.18 5.48 -4.46
N LYS A 150 8.10 5.23 -3.71
CA LYS A 150 6.83 4.70 -4.25
C LYS A 150 6.10 5.71 -5.14
N ALA A 151 6.06 6.97 -4.74
CA ALA A 151 5.48 8.07 -5.52
C ALA A 151 6.21 8.27 -6.85
N VAL A 152 7.54 8.06 -6.89
CA VAL A 152 8.34 8.11 -8.13
C VAL A 152 8.23 6.80 -8.92
N GLN A 153 8.18 5.65 -8.23
CA GLN A 153 8.08 4.34 -8.87
C GLN A 153 6.77 4.19 -9.67
N ALA A 154 5.65 4.71 -9.17
CA ALA A 154 4.35 4.63 -9.85
C ALA A 154 4.36 5.21 -11.29
N PRO A 155 4.72 6.49 -11.52
CA PRO A 155 4.81 7.05 -12.86
C PRO A 155 5.93 6.41 -13.69
N LEU A 156 7.08 6.08 -13.09
CA LEU A 156 8.17 5.41 -13.80
C LEU A 156 7.75 4.03 -14.32
N SER A 157 6.99 3.27 -13.54
CA SER A 157 6.45 1.96 -13.94
C SER A 157 5.50 2.09 -15.13
N ALA A 158 4.64 3.12 -15.12
CA ALA A 158 3.73 3.41 -16.22
C ALA A 158 4.49 3.86 -17.49
N LEU A 159 5.53 4.68 -17.36
CA LEU A 159 6.37 5.09 -18.50
C LEU A 159 7.09 3.90 -19.14
N ILE A 160 7.67 3.01 -18.33
CA ILE A 160 8.29 1.78 -18.83
C ILE A 160 7.26 0.89 -19.53
N MET A 161 6.04 0.79 -19.00
CA MET A 161 4.96 0.05 -19.64
C MET A 161 4.50 0.71 -20.95
N LEU A 162 4.44 2.04 -21.01
CA LEU A 162 4.13 2.77 -22.24
C LEU A 162 5.18 2.48 -23.32
N ALA A 163 6.46 2.52 -22.96
CA ALA A 163 7.55 2.16 -23.87
C ALA A 163 7.44 0.69 -24.32
N ALA A 164 7.14 -0.23 -23.40
CA ALA A 164 6.95 -1.64 -23.72
C ALA A 164 5.77 -1.86 -24.68
N MET A 165 4.64 -1.19 -24.50
CA MET A 165 3.49 -1.27 -25.40
C MET A 165 3.78 -0.68 -26.79
N LYS A 166 4.66 0.33 -26.89
CA LYS A 166 5.10 0.89 -28.18
C LYS A 166 6.06 -0.06 -28.91
N LEU A 167 6.93 -0.75 -28.18
CA LEU A 167 7.90 -1.70 -28.73
C LEU A 167 7.23 -3.05 -29.07
N PHE A 168 6.25 -3.47 -28.28
CA PHE A 168 5.53 -4.74 -28.43
C PHE A 168 4.00 -4.49 -28.39
N PRO A 169 3.40 -4.08 -29.52
CA PRO A 169 1.97 -3.77 -29.61
C PRO A 169 1.06 -4.95 -29.23
N SER A 170 1.55 -6.18 -29.38
CA SER A 170 0.87 -7.42 -28.99
C SER A 170 0.52 -7.48 -27.50
N LEU A 171 1.24 -6.76 -26.63
CA LEU A 171 0.95 -6.68 -25.19
C LEU A 171 -0.39 -5.98 -24.91
N ALA A 172 -0.73 -4.96 -25.71
CA ALA A 172 -2.00 -4.25 -25.57
C ALA A 172 -3.17 -5.06 -26.15
N GLN A 173 -2.91 -5.89 -27.17
CA GLN A 173 -3.91 -6.76 -27.79
C GLN A 173 -4.22 -8.02 -26.96
N SER A 174 -3.24 -8.54 -26.23
CA SER A 174 -3.43 -9.69 -25.33
C SER A 174 -4.21 -9.35 -24.05
N ALA A 175 -4.41 -8.06 -23.75
CA ALA A 175 -5.31 -7.58 -22.69
C ALA A 175 -6.79 -7.63 -23.13
N ALA A 176 -7.15 -8.67 -23.89
CA ALA A 176 -8.53 -9.04 -24.18
C ALA A 176 -9.30 -9.18 -22.85
N PRO A 177 -10.63 -8.98 -22.82
CA PRO A 177 -11.40 -8.88 -21.58
C PRO A 177 -11.50 -10.25 -20.91
N THR A 178 -10.43 -10.68 -20.23
CA THR A 178 -10.52 -11.67 -19.15
C THR A 178 -11.52 -11.10 -18.16
N GLY A 179 -12.68 -11.78 -18.09
CA GLY A 179 -13.90 -11.40 -17.40
C GLY A 179 -13.79 -10.14 -16.54
N THR A 180 -14.49 -9.07 -16.95
CA THR A 180 -14.79 -7.95 -16.08
C THR A 180 -15.24 -8.53 -14.74
N PHE A 181 -14.41 -8.37 -13.71
CA PHE A 181 -14.85 -8.61 -12.35
C PHE A 181 -15.92 -7.55 -12.10
N THR A 182 -17.18 -7.91 -12.37
CA THR A 182 -18.31 -7.06 -12.04
C THR A 182 -18.25 -6.91 -10.53
N PRO A 183 -18.00 -5.70 -9.99
CA PRO A 183 -18.01 -5.50 -8.55
C PRO A 183 -19.36 -6.02 -8.06
N HIS A 184 -19.33 -7.03 -7.21
CA HIS A 184 -20.52 -7.58 -6.60
C HIS A 184 -21.26 -6.44 -5.90
N GLY A 185 -22.42 -6.08 -6.45
CA GLY A 185 -23.48 -5.31 -5.81
C GLY A 185 -23.08 -3.94 -5.26
N THR A 186 -23.68 -2.90 -5.81
CA THR A 186 -23.84 -1.57 -5.18
C THR A 186 -24.75 -1.61 -3.93
N GLY A 187 -24.69 -2.68 -3.14
CA GLY A 187 -25.38 -2.87 -1.88
C GLY A 187 -24.36 -3.01 -0.77
N MET A 188 -24.54 -2.27 0.32
CA MET A 188 -23.82 -2.52 1.57
C MET A 188 -24.08 -3.96 2.01
N THR A 189 -23.12 -4.86 1.77
CA THR A 189 -23.21 -6.21 2.31
C THR A 189 -23.16 -6.14 3.84
N ALA A 190 -23.90 -6.98 4.55
CA ALA A 190 -23.88 -7.00 6.02
C ALA A 190 -22.44 -7.14 6.57
N PHE A 191 -21.58 -7.83 5.84
CA PHE A 191 -20.15 -7.93 6.11
C PHE A 191 -19.43 -6.58 6.01
N SER A 192 -19.62 -5.83 4.92
CA SER A 192 -19.03 -4.50 4.75
C SER A 192 -19.48 -3.52 5.85
N VAL A 193 -20.74 -3.59 6.28
CA VAL A 193 -21.26 -2.76 7.38
C VAL A 193 -20.64 -3.16 8.71
N ALA A 194 -20.56 -4.46 9.00
CA ALA A 194 -19.95 -4.97 10.22
C ALA A 194 -18.47 -4.57 10.33
N VAL A 195 -17.72 -4.71 9.24
CA VAL A 195 -16.31 -4.28 9.19
C VAL A 195 -16.18 -2.77 9.37
N LEU A 196 -17.08 -1.97 8.80
CA LEU A 196 -17.07 -0.52 8.94
C LEU A 196 -17.41 -0.07 10.38
N ILE A 197 -18.37 -0.72 11.03
CA ILE A 197 -18.70 -0.48 12.45
C ILE A 197 -17.52 -0.86 13.34
N LEU A 198 -16.91 -2.03 13.11
CA LEU A 198 -15.71 -2.46 13.85
C LEU A 198 -14.54 -1.51 13.65
N PHE A 199 -14.36 -0.99 12.44
CA PHE A 199 -13.31 -0.01 12.17
C PHE A 199 -13.59 1.33 12.87
N LEU A 200 -14.81 1.85 12.79
CA LEU A 200 -15.18 3.11 13.43
C LEU A 200 -15.08 3.00 14.96
N SER A 201 -15.46 1.87 15.55
CA SER A 201 -15.34 1.64 16.99
C SER A 201 -13.88 1.53 17.43
N ALA A 202 -13.02 0.84 16.67
CA ALA A 202 -11.59 0.79 16.92
C ALA A 202 -10.92 2.17 16.79
N LEU A 203 -11.32 2.97 15.79
CA LEU A 203 -10.83 4.33 15.60
C LEU A 203 -11.25 5.24 16.76
N ALA A 204 -12.51 5.16 17.18
CA ALA A 204 -13.02 5.90 18.33
C ALA A 204 -12.26 5.51 19.62
N ALA A 205 -12.06 4.22 19.86
CA ALA A 205 -11.29 3.73 21.01
C ALA A 205 -9.84 4.25 21.01
N ALA A 206 -9.18 4.26 19.84
CA ALA A 206 -7.83 4.80 19.67
C ALA A 206 -7.76 6.32 19.91
N VAL A 207 -8.77 7.07 19.48
CA VAL A 207 -8.86 8.52 19.74
C VAL A 207 -9.09 8.78 21.22
N ILE A 208 -10.01 8.06 21.86
CA ILE A 208 -10.31 8.19 23.29
C ILE A 208 -9.08 7.87 24.13
N THR A 209 -8.35 6.79 23.85
CA THR A 209 -7.11 6.45 24.56
C THR A 209 -6.00 7.50 24.35
N LYS A 210 -5.89 8.09 23.16
CA LYS A 210 -4.97 9.22 22.91
C LYS A 210 -5.34 10.47 23.70
N LEU A 211 -6.62 10.81 23.75
CA LEU A 211 -7.12 11.98 24.49
C LEU A 211 -6.95 11.79 26.00
N ALA A 212 -7.23 10.59 26.51
CA ALA A 212 -7.00 10.23 27.91
C ALA A 212 -5.52 10.35 28.29
N LYS A 213 -4.60 9.84 27.45
CA LYS A 213 -3.14 10.02 27.66
C LYS A 213 -2.71 11.48 27.63
N ARG A 214 -3.26 12.30 26.73
CA ARG A 214 -2.94 13.75 26.67
C ARG A 214 -3.43 14.51 27.91
N LYS A 215 -4.60 14.14 28.45
CA LYS A 215 -5.16 14.75 29.66
C LYS A 215 -4.32 14.43 30.90
N GLN A 216 -3.90 13.18 31.04
CA GLN A 216 -3.01 12.70 32.12
C GLN A 216 -1.62 13.35 32.11
N VAL A 217 -1.08 13.70 30.94
CA VAL A 217 0.19 14.44 30.84
C VAL A 217 0.02 15.91 31.21
N LYS A 218 -1.17 16.50 30.98
CA LYS A 218 -1.49 17.90 31.34
C LYS A 218 -1.79 18.09 32.83
N GLU A 219 -2.32 17.08 33.53
CA GLU A 219 -2.55 17.14 34.99
C GLU A 219 -1.29 16.88 35.83
N LYS A 220 -0.22 16.38 35.20
CA LYS A 220 1.07 16.10 35.85
C LYS A 220 2.16 17.15 35.58
N ALA A 221 1.84 18.22 34.86
CA ALA A 221 2.71 19.35 34.54
C ALA A 221 2.16 20.61 35.21
#